data_AF-W1NXU2-F1
#
_entry.id   AF-W1NXU2-F1
#
_cell.length_a   1.000
_cell.length_b   1.000
_cell.length_c   1.000
_cell.angle_alpha   90.00
_cell.angle_beta   90.00
_cell.angle_gamma   90.00
#
_symmetry.space_group_name_H-M   'P 1'
#
loop_
_entity.id
_entity.type
_entity.pdbx_description
1 polymer ?
#
loop_
_entity_poly.entity_id
_entity_poly.type
_entity_poly.pdbx_seq_one_letter_code
_entity_poly.pdbx_strand_id
1 'polypeptide(L)'
;MAAHQLRVAAGGGSFLFSQNLKITNYTKAGRLRDAVALFEKMTHKNTVTWNAMISAYSKSGKLSDARSLFVRMPSRNIVSWNAMLSGYMNHGHVKEASSLFDAMPMRDAYTWTLMITGYANNGQLGMAKKLFVMAPNHDIPLWNAMVSGYARNGRLTEARELFDTMPQKDVFSWNTMLSGYSRYGEAKEALFLFEKMPQKDGVSWNLVLNALVREGSMDKAHELFDKMPHRSVVSWVTLLTGYAQAGDTEKAHELFETMPERNLVAWNAMIAGYVHNSMIDDAYEIFSKMPERNSLSWASIINGFVQVGSLVKARTLLERMPCKSVVAETAMMVGYVQNARIEEARHLFDCISSPDVVCYNTMISGYAQCGRMDEAECIFKTMIHRDVVSWNTMITGYSQIGNMQKAQKMFEEMREKNVVSWNSVISGCTQNGLYIEALNYFVSMLRLHEKLECATYASVLSACSGLAALQCGKQVHGLIIKSGYFPDLFVGNALIAMYAKCGKVSCAEQAFREMVEMDAVSWNSLIAGYASHGLGEDAIKLFERMQKEASIAPDEITFVGVLSACSHSGLIDQICKVLDSLYAQMTVAGYKPVLVSLYECG
;
A
#
# COMPACT_ATOMS: atom_id res chain seq x y z
N MET A 1 55.37 -41.60 -14.41
CA MET A 1 53.91 -41.84 -14.49
C MET A 1 53.11 -41.12 -13.40
N ALA A 2 53.56 -41.07 -12.13
CA ALA A 2 52.83 -40.37 -11.06
C ALA A 2 52.62 -38.86 -11.29
N ALA A 3 53.61 -38.15 -11.87
CA ALA A 3 53.50 -36.72 -12.18
C ALA A 3 52.51 -36.40 -13.33
N HIS A 4 52.25 -37.35 -14.23
CA HIS A 4 51.32 -37.16 -15.35
C HIS A 4 49.87 -37.32 -14.90
N GLN A 5 49.59 -38.27 -13.99
CA GLN A 5 48.27 -38.43 -13.37
C GLN A 5 47.89 -37.24 -12.47
N LEU A 6 48.86 -36.64 -11.76
CA LEU A 6 48.62 -35.42 -10.98
C LEU A 6 48.29 -34.19 -11.84
N ARG A 7 48.91 -34.04 -13.03
CA ARG A 7 48.61 -32.94 -13.97
C ARG A 7 47.24 -33.09 -14.64
N VAL A 8 46.83 -34.31 -14.98
CA VAL A 8 45.49 -34.59 -15.57
C VAL A 8 44.38 -34.41 -14.52
N ALA A 9 44.63 -34.81 -13.27
CA ALA A 9 43.71 -34.55 -12.16
C ALA A 9 43.57 -33.05 -11.84
N ALA A 10 44.68 -32.29 -11.88
CA ALA A 10 44.66 -30.84 -11.70
C ALA A 10 43.92 -30.10 -12.83
N GLY A 11 44.08 -30.54 -14.09
CA GLY A 11 43.36 -30.01 -15.24
C GLY A 11 41.85 -30.29 -15.21
N GLY A 12 41.45 -31.50 -14.80
CA GLY A 12 40.04 -31.88 -14.63
C GLY A 12 39.34 -31.12 -13.49
N GLY A 13 40.04 -30.87 -12.38
CA GLY A 13 39.52 -30.05 -11.27
C GLY A 13 39.31 -28.59 -11.64
N SER A 14 40.26 -27.98 -12.38
CA SER A 14 40.15 -26.60 -12.87
C SER A 14 39.00 -26.43 -13.88
N PHE A 15 38.83 -27.39 -14.79
CA PHE A 15 37.72 -27.38 -15.74
C PHE A 15 36.36 -27.53 -15.05
N LEU A 16 36.21 -28.47 -14.12
CA LEU A 16 34.97 -28.68 -13.37
C LEU A 16 34.60 -27.45 -12.52
N PHE A 17 35.60 -26.81 -11.90
CA PHE A 17 35.42 -25.56 -11.17
C PHE A 17 34.91 -24.42 -12.07
N SER A 18 35.50 -24.27 -13.26
CA SER A 18 35.06 -23.28 -14.26
C SER A 18 33.60 -23.50 -14.69
N GLN A 19 33.19 -24.76 -14.89
CA GLN A 19 31.81 -25.08 -15.24
C GLN A 19 30.83 -24.82 -14.08
N ASN A 20 31.20 -25.14 -12.84
CA ASN A 20 30.40 -24.82 -11.66
C ASN A 20 30.20 -23.30 -11.47
N LEU A 21 31.25 -22.52 -11.75
CA LEU A 21 31.17 -21.06 -11.72
C LEU A 21 30.24 -20.52 -12.81
N LYS A 22 30.30 -21.07 -14.03
CA LYS A 22 29.38 -20.70 -15.12
C LYS A 22 27.93 -20.98 -14.79
N ILE A 23 27.61 -22.15 -14.22
CA ILE A 23 26.25 -22.47 -13.75
C ILE A 23 25.79 -21.45 -12.70
N THR A 24 26.65 -21.12 -11.74
CA THR A 24 26.33 -20.14 -10.69
C THR A 24 26.10 -18.74 -11.28
N ASN A 25 26.87 -18.34 -12.29
CA ASN A 25 26.72 -17.06 -12.97
C ASN A 25 25.44 -16.99 -13.80
N TYR A 26 25.11 -18.04 -14.55
CA TYR A 26 23.82 -18.13 -15.26
C TYR A 26 22.64 -18.06 -14.28
N THR A 27 22.77 -18.70 -13.12
CA THR A 27 21.78 -18.65 -12.04
C THR A 27 21.61 -17.23 -11.50
N LYS A 28 22.71 -16.51 -11.23
CA LYS A 28 22.67 -15.11 -10.79
C LYS A 28 22.07 -14.18 -11.84
N ALA A 29 22.28 -14.48 -13.12
CA ALA A 29 21.73 -13.73 -14.25
C ALA A 29 20.28 -14.12 -14.61
N GLY A 30 19.62 -15.02 -13.85
CA GLY A 30 18.25 -15.48 -14.14
C GLY A 30 18.12 -16.37 -15.39
N ARG A 31 19.24 -16.77 -16.01
CA ARG A 31 19.29 -17.56 -17.25
C ARG A 31 19.23 -19.05 -16.95
N LEU A 32 18.08 -19.51 -16.45
CA LEU A 32 17.91 -20.92 -16.04
C LEU A 32 18.15 -21.90 -17.20
N ARG A 33 17.64 -21.61 -18.41
CA ARG A 33 17.76 -22.51 -19.57
C ARG A 33 19.22 -22.82 -19.93
N ASP A 34 20.07 -21.80 -19.90
CA ASP A 34 21.50 -21.95 -20.21
C ASP A 34 22.24 -22.74 -19.12
N ALA A 35 21.84 -22.57 -17.85
CA ALA A 35 22.36 -23.36 -16.75
C ALA A 35 21.98 -24.85 -16.88
N VAL A 36 20.73 -25.16 -17.25
CA VAL A 36 20.27 -26.55 -17.49
C VAL A 36 21.01 -27.16 -18.67
N ALA A 37 21.10 -26.46 -19.80
CA ALA A 37 21.79 -26.96 -20.99
C ALA A 37 23.27 -27.25 -20.71
N LEU A 38 23.92 -26.41 -19.91
CA LEU A 38 25.30 -26.65 -19.49
C LEU A 38 25.40 -27.86 -18.56
N PHE A 39 24.50 -27.98 -17.59
CA PHE A 39 24.45 -29.10 -16.66
C PHE A 39 24.26 -30.45 -17.38
N GLU A 40 23.36 -30.53 -18.35
CA GLU A 40 23.13 -31.75 -19.13
C GLU A 40 24.36 -32.17 -19.92
N LYS A 41 25.11 -31.20 -20.48
CA LYS A 41 26.36 -31.44 -21.25
C LYS A 41 27.55 -31.90 -20.41
N MET A 42 27.52 -31.73 -19.08
CA MET A 42 28.65 -32.12 -18.23
C MET A 42 28.75 -33.65 -18.08
N THR A 43 29.89 -34.22 -18.47
CA THR A 43 30.18 -35.67 -18.38
C THR A 43 30.48 -36.11 -16.94
N HIS A 44 31.09 -35.26 -16.12
CA HIS A 44 31.32 -35.49 -14.70
C HIS A 44 30.67 -34.37 -13.88
N LYS A 45 29.83 -34.75 -12.91
CA LYS A 45 29.11 -33.85 -12.01
C LYS A 45 29.48 -34.17 -10.57
N ASN A 46 29.88 -33.17 -9.80
CA ASN A 46 30.13 -33.34 -8.36
C ASN A 46 28.98 -32.73 -7.54
N THR A 47 29.00 -32.95 -6.23
CA THR A 47 27.98 -32.46 -5.29
C THR A 47 27.78 -30.94 -5.40
N VAL A 48 28.82 -30.16 -5.67
CA VAL A 48 28.75 -28.72 -5.89
C VAL A 48 27.95 -28.37 -7.16
N THR A 49 28.18 -29.10 -8.26
CA THR A 49 27.42 -28.92 -9.51
C THR A 49 25.91 -29.14 -9.29
N TRP A 50 25.55 -30.21 -8.57
CA TRP A 50 24.15 -30.51 -8.24
C TRP A 50 23.53 -29.44 -7.33
N ASN A 51 24.25 -29.00 -6.29
CA ASN A 51 23.77 -27.97 -5.36
C ASN A 51 23.53 -26.62 -6.05
N ALA A 52 24.40 -26.25 -7.00
CA ALA A 52 24.23 -25.05 -7.80
C ALA A 52 22.96 -25.11 -8.66
N MET A 53 22.68 -26.26 -9.29
CA MET A 53 21.44 -26.44 -10.07
C MET A 53 20.19 -26.47 -9.21
N ILE A 54 20.20 -27.14 -8.06
CA ILE A 54 19.06 -27.13 -7.12
C ILE A 54 18.75 -25.69 -6.69
N SER A 55 19.79 -24.90 -6.40
CA SER A 55 19.64 -23.48 -6.07
C SER A 55 19.10 -22.66 -7.26
N ALA A 56 19.48 -23.01 -8.49
CA ALA A 56 19.00 -22.36 -9.71
C ALA A 56 17.51 -22.58 -9.94
N TYR A 57 17.06 -23.85 -9.91
CA TYR A 57 15.65 -24.19 -10.02
C TYR A 57 14.82 -23.59 -8.89
N SER A 58 15.37 -23.59 -7.66
CA SER A 58 14.74 -22.95 -6.50
C SER A 58 14.54 -21.46 -6.71
N LYS A 59 15.58 -20.71 -7.12
CA LYS A 59 15.48 -19.25 -7.38
C LYS A 59 14.50 -18.89 -8.50
N SER A 60 14.30 -19.79 -9.46
CA SER A 60 13.35 -19.58 -10.56
C SER A 60 11.93 -20.08 -10.25
N GLY A 61 11.62 -20.48 -9.00
CA GLY A 61 10.30 -20.96 -8.58
C GLY A 61 9.93 -22.36 -9.05
N LYS A 62 10.84 -23.08 -9.74
CA LYS A 62 10.60 -24.43 -10.28
C LYS A 62 10.95 -25.51 -9.26
N LEU A 63 10.21 -25.55 -8.16
CA LEU A 63 10.52 -26.42 -7.01
C LEU A 63 10.32 -27.92 -7.28
N SER A 64 9.42 -28.29 -8.20
CA SER A 64 9.24 -29.66 -8.65
C SER A 64 10.50 -30.23 -9.31
N ASP A 65 11.11 -29.43 -10.19
CA ASP A 65 12.35 -29.78 -10.89
C ASP A 65 13.54 -29.82 -9.93
N ALA A 66 13.61 -28.85 -9.00
CA ALA A 66 14.60 -28.86 -7.92
C ALA A 66 14.50 -30.14 -7.08
N ARG A 67 13.27 -30.56 -6.72
CA ARG A 67 13.01 -31.78 -5.96
C ARG A 67 13.41 -33.03 -6.75
N SER A 68 13.08 -33.07 -8.02
CA SER A 68 13.46 -34.18 -8.92
C SER A 68 14.99 -34.34 -8.99
N LEU A 69 15.72 -33.24 -9.15
CA LEU A 69 17.20 -33.25 -9.13
C LEU A 69 17.75 -33.67 -7.76
N PHE A 70 17.16 -33.21 -6.68
CA PHE A 70 17.55 -33.60 -5.33
C PHE A 70 17.38 -35.11 -5.10
N VAL A 71 16.30 -35.71 -5.60
CA VAL A 71 16.06 -37.16 -5.52
C VAL A 71 17.00 -37.95 -6.44
N ARG A 72 17.39 -37.41 -7.59
CA ARG A 72 18.34 -38.06 -8.53
C ARG A 72 19.81 -37.93 -8.14
N MET A 73 20.13 -37.08 -7.16
CA MET A 73 21.50 -36.81 -6.75
C MET A 73 22.17 -38.07 -6.15
N PRO A 74 23.35 -38.52 -6.67
CA PRO A 74 23.98 -39.76 -6.23
C PRO A 74 24.45 -39.76 -4.77
N SER A 75 24.93 -38.62 -4.28
CA SER A 75 25.34 -38.43 -2.89
C SER A 75 24.90 -37.06 -2.42
N ARG A 76 24.30 -37.00 -1.23
CA ARG A 76 23.77 -35.75 -0.64
C ARG A 76 24.62 -35.38 0.56
N ASN A 77 25.02 -34.12 0.63
CA ASN A 77 25.65 -33.54 1.82
C ASN A 77 24.74 -32.47 2.43
N ILE A 78 25.11 -31.95 3.59
CA ILE A 78 24.31 -30.95 4.31
C ILE A 78 23.96 -29.73 3.45
N VAL A 79 24.87 -29.32 2.55
CA VAL A 79 24.66 -28.21 1.61
C VAL A 79 23.55 -28.53 0.60
N SER A 80 23.45 -29.77 0.11
CA SER A 80 22.37 -30.21 -0.77
C SER A 80 21.00 -30.09 -0.10
N TRP A 81 20.90 -30.52 1.17
CA TRP A 81 19.67 -30.43 1.95
C TRP A 81 19.30 -28.98 2.24
N ASN A 82 20.27 -28.17 2.68
CA ASN A 82 20.08 -26.74 2.97
C ASN A 82 19.63 -25.94 1.72
N ALA A 83 20.16 -26.26 0.53
CA ALA A 83 19.74 -25.63 -0.72
C ALA A 83 18.25 -25.90 -1.02
N MET A 84 17.81 -27.15 -0.80
CA MET A 84 16.42 -27.53 -1.02
C MET A 84 15.48 -26.93 0.04
N LEU A 85 15.89 -26.91 1.32
CA LEU A 85 15.15 -26.26 2.40
C LEU A 85 14.95 -24.77 2.14
N SER A 86 16.01 -24.06 1.74
CA SER A 86 15.94 -22.64 1.40
C SER A 86 15.00 -22.40 0.22
N GLY A 87 15.00 -23.29 -0.78
CA GLY A 87 14.08 -23.22 -1.92
C GLY A 87 12.62 -23.27 -1.50
N TYR A 88 12.24 -24.25 -0.68
CA TYR A 88 10.88 -24.37 -0.18
C TYR A 88 10.47 -23.21 0.74
N MET A 89 11.35 -22.80 1.67
CA MET A 89 11.06 -21.71 2.60
C MET A 89 10.86 -20.36 1.92
N ASN A 90 11.65 -20.04 0.89
CA ASN A 90 11.55 -18.76 0.18
C ASN A 90 10.27 -18.62 -0.68
N HIS A 91 9.58 -19.73 -0.96
CA HIS A 91 8.35 -19.76 -1.76
C HIS A 91 7.12 -20.13 -0.91
N GLY A 92 7.23 -20.14 0.42
CA GLY A 92 6.11 -20.41 1.32
C GLY A 92 5.69 -21.88 1.44
N HIS A 93 6.45 -22.83 0.87
CA HIS A 93 6.20 -24.28 0.99
C HIS A 93 6.71 -24.83 2.34
N VAL A 94 6.17 -24.29 3.43
CA VAL A 94 6.68 -24.52 4.78
C VAL A 94 6.49 -25.97 5.25
N LYS A 95 5.41 -26.65 4.83
CA LYS A 95 5.13 -28.04 5.22
C LYS A 95 6.16 -29.01 4.62
N GLU A 96 6.47 -28.83 3.35
CA GLU A 96 7.45 -29.60 2.61
C GLU A 96 8.87 -29.35 3.14
N ALA A 97 9.18 -28.10 3.52
CA ALA A 97 10.42 -27.76 4.20
C ALA A 97 10.54 -28.46 5.57
N SER A 98 9.47 -28.46 6.37
CA SER A 98 9.42 -29.17 7.67
C SER A 98 9.68 -30.66 7.50
N SER A 99 8.95 -31.32 6.60
CA SER A 99 9.12 -32.75 6.33
C SER A 99 10.55 -33.07 5.86
N LEU A 100 11.13 -32.21 5.02
CA LEU A 100 12.50 -32.37 4.56
C LEU A 100 13.52 -32.20 5.70
N PHE A 101 13.28 -31.24 6.59
CA PHE A 101 14.13 -31.01 7.76
C PHE A 101 14.07 -32.19 8.74
N ASP A 102 12.90 -32.77 8.96
CA ASP A 102 12.71 -33.95 9.81
C ASP A 102 13.44 -35.18 9.25
N ALA A 103 13.47 -35.32 7.93
CA ALA A 103 14.18 -36.38 7.22
C ALA A 103 15.71 -36.20 7.14
N MET A 104 16.26 -35.06 7.55
CA MET A 104 17.71 -34.81 7.48
C MET A 104 18.48 -35.72 8.46
N PRO A 105 19.47 -36.50 7.98
CA PRO A 105 20.28 -37.37 8.85
C PRO A 105 21.19 -36.61 9.83
N MET A 106 21.70 -35.45 9.40
CA MET A 106 22.56 -34.58 10.19
C MET A 106 22.16 -33.12 9.97
N ARG A 107 22.23 -32.33 11.03
CA ARG A 107 21.90 -30.90 11.03
C ARG A 107 23.04 -30.14 11.69
N ASP A 108 23.46 -29.05 11.07
CA ASP A 108 24.45 -28.12 11.63
C ASP A 108 23.73 -26.86 12.13
N ALA A 109 24.46 -25.97 12.80
CA ALA A 109 23.92 -24.72 13.31
C ALA A 109 23.27 -23.87 12.20
N TYR A 110 23.82 -23.91 10.99
CA TYR A 110 23.26 -23.20 9.84
C TYR A 110 21.90 -23.78 9.42
N THR A 111 21.71 -25.10 9.40
CA THR A 111 20.41 -25.74 9.10
C THR A 111 19.33 -25.27 10.07
N TRP A 112 19.63 -25.18 11.38
CA TRP A 112 18.68 -24.67 12.38
C TRP A 112 18.33 -23.20 12.15
N THR A 113 19.34 -22.35 11.94
CA THR A 113 19.18 -20.92 11.64
C THR A 113 18.36 -20.69 10.36
N LEU A 114 18.59 -21.49 9.31
CA LEU A 114 17.84 -21.45 8.07
C LEU A 114 16.35 -21.74 8.28
N MET A 115 16.02 -22.77 9.05
CA MET A 115 14.63 -23.13 9.32
C MET A 115 13.92 -22.07 10.16
N ILE A 116 14.55 -21.58 11.23
CA ILE A 116 13.97 -20.52 12.08
C ILE A 116 13.72 -19.26 11.27
N THR A 117 14.71 -18.82 10.47
CA THR A 117 14.56 -17.68 9.56
C THR A 117 13.45 -17.91 8.54
N GLY A 118 13.35 -19.13 7.99
CA GLY A 118 12.32 -19.53 7.04
C GLY A 118 10.91 -19.46 7.64
N TYR A 119 10.70 -20.05 8.82
CA TYR A 119 9.41 -19.96 9.53
C TYR A 119 9.07 -18.52 9.88
N ALA A 120 10.04 -17.73 10.34
CA ALA A 120 9.83 -16.34 10.71
C ALA A 120 9.45 -15.46 9.50
N ASN A 121 10.13 -15.61 8.36
CA ASN A 121 9.81 -14.87 7.13
C ASN A 121 8.43 -15.23 6.57
N ASN A 122 7.94 -16.45 6.84
CA ASN A 122 6.59 -16.89 6.47
C ASN A 122 5.54 -16.64 7.57
N GLY A 123 5.85 -15.81 8.58
CA GLY A 123 4.92 -15.42 9.66
C GLY A 123 4.64 -16.50 10.71
N GLN A 124 5.25 -17.69 10.63
CA GLN A 124 5.02 -18.81 11.54
C GLN A 124 5.93 -18.77 12.78
N LEU A 125 5.85 -17.67 13.53
CA LEU A 125 6.72 -17.41 14.69
C LEU A 125 6.61 -18.47 15.80
N GLY A 126 5.45 -19.10 15.97
CA GLY A 126 5.26 -20.17 16.95
C GLY A 126 6.11 -21.40 16.65
N MET A 127 6.24 -21.77 15.38
CA MET A 127 7.10 -22.89 14.96
C MET A 127 8.58 -22.51 15.02
N ALA A 128 8.92 -21.27 14.63
CA ALA A 128 10.26 -20.74 14.80
C ALA A 128 10.72 -20.81 16.28
N LYS A 129 9.86 -20.42 17.22
CA LYS A 129 10.16 -20.49 18.67
C LYS A 129 10.37 -21.93 19.15
N LYS A 130 9.55 -22.87 18.69
CA LYS A 130 9.72 -24.30 19.02
C LYS A 130 11.07 -24.82 18.55
N LEU A 131 11.45 -24.54 17.30
CA LEU A 131 12.75 -24.97 16.77
C LEU A 131 13.92 -24.28 17.47
N PHE A 132 13.77 -23.01 17.85
CA PHE A 132 14.77 -22.31 18.65
C PHE A 132 15.01 -23.03 19.98
N VAL A 133 13.97 -23.41 20.72
CA VAL A 133 14.10 -24.14 21.99
C VAL A 133 14.70 -25.55 21.80
N MET A 134 14.38 -26.21 20.68
CA MET A 134 14.90 -27.55 20.37
C MET A 134 16.35 -27.57 19.87
N ALA A 135 16.89 -26.42 19.45
CA ALA A 135 18.23 -26.37 18.90
C ALA A 135 19.27 -26.74 19.97
N PRO A 136 20.26 -27.59 19.64
CA PRO A 136 21.21 -28.11 20.62
C PRO A 136 22.19 -27.04 21.14
N ASN A 137 22.51 -26.04 20.33
CA ASN A 137 23.39 -24.93 20.67
C ASN A 137 22.78 -23.61 20.15
N HIS A 138 22.79 -22.58 20.99
CA HIS A 138 22.31 -21.24 20.63
C HIS A 138 23.49 -20.31 20.36
N ASP A 139 24.03 -20.38 19.15
CA ASP A 139 25.03 -19.43 18.69
C ASP A 139 24.41 -18.06 18.36
N ILE A 140 25.25 -17.02 18.26
CA ILE A 140 24.80 -15.65 17.99
C ILE A 140 23.91 -15.56 16.71
N PRO A 141 24.24 -16.23 15.59
CA PRO A 141 23.37 -16.28 14.41
C PRO A 141 21.96 -16.83 14.68
N LEU A 142 21.83 -17.89 15.49
CA LEU A 142 20.51 -18.47 15.82
C LEU A 142 19.66 -17.50 16.64
N TRP A 143 20.26 -16.84 17.64
CA TRP A 143 19.60 -15.77 18.42
C TRP A 143 19.17 -14.62 17.50
N ASN A 144 20.08 -14.15 16.64
CA ASN A 144 19.82 -13.09 15.68
C ASN A 144 18.69 -13.43 14.71
N ALA A 145 18.60 -14.67 14.23
CA ALA A 145 17.50 -15.12 13.38
C ALA A 145 16.14 -15.04 14.09
N MET A 146 16.08 -15.43 15.37
CA MET A 146 14.85 -15.39 16.15
C MET A 146 14.44 -13.95 16.50
N VAL A 147 15.38 -13.12 16.94
CA VAL A 147 15.15 -11.69 17.23
C VAL A 147 14.70 -10.95 15.96
N SER A 148 15.39 -11.16 14.83
CA SER A 148 15.02 -10.60 13.53
C SER A 148 13.63 -11.07 13.09
N GLY A 149 13.31 -12.33 13.35
CA GLY A 149 12.00 -12.90 13.09
C GLY A 149 10.88 -12.17 13.83
N TYR A 150 11.02 -11.98 15.14
CA TYR A 150 10.03 -11.22 15.92
C TYR A 150 9.97 -9.75 15.49
N ALA A 151 11.13 -9.10 15.35
CA ALA A 151 11.23 -7.70 14.97
C ALA A 151 10.58 -7.41 13.61
N ARG A 152 10.81 -8.25 12.58
CA ARG A 152 10.24 -8.06 11.24
C ARG A 152 8.72 -8.25 11.17
N ASN A 153 8.15 -9.00 12.11
CA ASN A 153 6.72 -9.31 12.18
C ASN A 153 5.97 -8.42 13.20
N GLY A 154 6.60 -7.35 13.70
CA GLY A 154 5.96 -6.36 14.59
C GLY A 154 5.82 -6.81 16.05
N ARG A 155 6.39 -7.95 16.42
CA ARG A 155 6.37 -8.50 17.78
C ARG A 155 7.57 -7.97 18.58
N LEU A 156 7.60 -6.65 18.75
CA LEU A 156 8.76 -5.94 19.30
C LEU A 156 9.01 -6.21 20.78
N THR A 157 7.95 -6.47 21.56
CA THR A 157 8.08 -6.83 22.98
C THR A 157 8.76 -8.19 23.13
N GLU A 158 8.32 -9.21 22.40
CA GLU A 158 8.97 -10.52 22.42
C GLU A 158 10.38 -10.49 21.81
N ALA A 159 10.60 -9.68 20.78
CA ALA A 159 11.93 -9.45 20.23
C ALA A 159 12.86 -8.86 21.31
N ARG A 160 12.35 -7.90 22.10
CA ARG A 160 13.12 -7.23 23.15
C ARG A 160 13.42 -8.16 24.33
N GLU A 161 12.43 -8.90 24.81
CA GLU A 161 12.63 -9.91 25.85
C GLU A 161 13.72 -10.90 25.45
N LEU A 162 13.63 -11.44 24.23
CA LEU A 162 14.60 -12.39 23.73
C LEU A 162 15.99 -11.76 23.58
N PHE A 163 16.06 -10.55 23.04
CA PHE A 163 17.30 -9.80 22.90
C PHE A 163 17.98 -9.58 24.27
N ASP A 164 17.23 -9.15 25.29
CA ASP A 164 17.79 -8.89 26.62
C ASP A 164 18.39 -10.16 27.23
N THR A 165 17.78 -11.33 27.01
CA THR A 165 18.30 -12.64 27.47
C THR A 165 19.54 -13.15 26.72
N MET A 166 19.94 -12.53 25.59
CA MET A 166 21.11 -12.98 24.82
C MET A 166 22.40 -12.88 25.65
N PRO A 167 23.18 -13.98 25.81
CA PRO A 167 24.42 -13.99 26.59
C PRO A 167 25.51 -13.08 26.01
N GLN A 168 25.60 -13.02 24.69
CA GLN A 168 26.50 -12.13 23.95
C GLN A 168 25.73 -11.45 22.83
N LYS A 169 26.03 -10.17 22.62
CA LYS A 169 25.38 -9.32 21.63
C LYS A 169 26.46 -8.68 20.76
N ASP A 170 26.41 -8.95 19.47
CA ASP A 170 27.24 -8.26 18.49
C ASP A 170 26.52 -7.02 17.93
N VAL A 171 27.24 -6.16 17.20
CA VAL A 171 26.67 -4.96 16.56
C VAL A 171 25.45 -5.30 15.70
N PHE A 172 25.44 -6.47 15.06
CA PHE A 172 24.30 -6.95 14.27
C PHE A 172 23.06 -7.21 15.13
N SER A 173 23.21 -7.80 16.31
CA SER A 173 22.12 -8.05 17.28
C SER A 173 21.43 -6.73 17.63
N TRP A 174 22.22 -5.70 17.96
CA TRP A 174 21.72 -4.35 18.28
C TRP A 174 21.04 -3.71 17.06
N ASN A 175 21.68 -3.74 15.88
CA ASN A 175 21.12 -3.18 14.66
C ASN A 175 19.80 -3.87 14.24
N THR A 176 19.64 -5.16 14.54
CA THR A 176 18.39 -5.89 14.30
C THR A 176 17.24 -5.33 15.13
N MET A 177 17.47 -5.06 16.42
CA MET A 177 16.48 -4.43 17.29
C MET A 177 16.19 -2.99 16.87
N LEU A 178 17.22 -2.19 16.58
CA LEU A 178 17.07 -0.82 16.10
C LEU A 178 16.27 -0.76 14.79
N SER A 179 16.49 -1.70 13.86
CA SER A 179 15.72 -1.80 12.63
C SER A 179 14.24 -2.14 12.89
N GLY A 180 13.96 -2.99 13.88
CA GLY A 180 12.61 -3.25 14.35
C GLY A 180 11.92 -1.98 14.84
N TYR A 181 12.50 -1.30 15.83
CA TYR A 181 11.94 -0.06 16.38
C TYR A 181 11.79 1.04 15.32
N SER A 182 12.82 1.24 14.48
CA SER A 182 12.79 2.18 13.35
C SER A 182 11.66 1.86 12.36
N ARG A 183 11.37 0.58 12.10
CA ARG A 183 10.32 0.16 11.17
C ARG A 183 8.92 0.48 11.68
N TYR A 184 8.67 0.28 12.96
CA TYR A 184 7.34 0.45 13.57
C TYR A 184 7.14 1.80 14.28
N GLY A 185 8.08 2.74 14.13
CA GLY A 185 7.92 4.12 14.62
C GLY A 185 8.19 4.30 16.12
N GLU A 186 8.85 3.33 16.77
CA GLU A 186 9.17 3.35 18.20
C GLU A 186 10.51 4.06 18.46
N ALA A 187 10.62 5.33 18.08
CA ALA A 187 11.90 6.04 18.06
C ALA A 187 12.50 6.27 19.45
N LYS A 188 11.67 6.43 20.50
CA LYS A 188 12.13 6.58 21.90
C LYS A 188 12.88 5.33 22.37
N GLU A 189 12.33 4.15 22.11
CA GLU A 189 12.96 2.87 22.45
C GLU A 189 14.22 2.63 21.60
N ALA A 190 14.21 3.04 20.32
CA ALA A 190 15.38 3.00 19.47
C ALA A 190 16.54 3.84 20.04
N LEU A 191 16.25 5.09 20.46
CA LEU A 191 17.24 5.98 21.10
C LEU A 191 17.78 5.38 22.40
N PHE A 192 16.89 4.92 23.29
CA PHE A 192 17.28 4.31 24.55
C PHE A 192 18.19 3.10 24.37
N LEU A 193 17.87 2.23 23.40
CA LEU A 193 18.70 1.08 23.09
C LEU A 193 20.04 1.49 22.48
N PHE A 194 20.02 2.49 21.61
CA PHE A 194 21.22 3.01 20.95
C PHE A 194 22.21 3.61 21.94
N GLU A 195 21.75 4.36 22.94
CA GLU A 195 22.62 4.91 23.99
C GLU A 195 23.40 3.81 24.72
N LYS A 196 22.73 2.70 25.05
CA LYS A 196 23.32 1.53 25.72
C LYS A 196 24.26 0.70 24.85
N MET A 197 24.31 0.95 23.54
CA MET A 197 25.10 0.16 22.61
C MET A 197 26.61 0.41 22.81
N PRO A 198 27.42 -0.63 23.10
CA PRO A 198 28.86 -0.46 23.41
C PRO A 198 29.70 0.05 22.25
N GLN A 199 29.40 -0.44 21.04
CA GLN A 199 30.05 -0.03 19.80
C GLN A 199 28.95 0.35 18.80
N LYS A 200 29.05 1.54 18.22
CA LYS A 200 28.08 2.08 17.27
C LYS A 200 28.76 2.18 15.90
N ASP A 201 28.17 1.58 14.89
CA ASP A 201 28.64 1.72 13.50
C ASP A 201 27.74 2.69 12.73
N GLY A 202 28.14 3.04 11.50
CA GLY A 202 27.35 3.93 10.65
C GLY A 202 25.92 3.42 10.38
N VAL A 203 25.69 2.11 10.46
CA VAL A 203 24.34 1.53 10.31
C VAL A 203 23.50 1.84 11.55
N SER A 204 24.05 1.66 12.75
CA SER A 204 23.38 1.98 14.02
C SER A 204 22.91 3.43 14.06
N TRP A 205 23.79 4.37 13.70
CA TRP A 205 23.46 5.79 13.67
C TRP A 205 22.35 6.11 12.65
N ASN A 206 22.43 5.56 11.44
CA ASN A 206 21.41 5.79 10.40
C ASN A 206 20.04 5.19 10.74
N LEU A 207 20.00 4.05 11.43
CA LEU A 207 18.73 3.41 11.85
C LEU A 207 17.96 4.30 12.84
N VAL A 208 18.67 4.88 13.81
CA VAL A 208 18.06 5.78 14.81
C VAL A 208 17.69 7.12 14.20
N LEU A 209 18.56 7.67 13.34
CA LEU A 209 18.24 8.89 12.58
C LEU A 209 16.96 8.72 11.78
N ASN A 210 16.82 7.61 11.05
CA ASN A 210 15.61 7.29 10.29
C ASN A 210 14.40 7.08 11.22
N ALA A 211 14.58 6.44 12.38
CA ALA A 211 13.49 6.28 13.35
C ALA A 211 12.93 7.63 13.82
N LEU A 212 13.81 8.59 14.12
CA LEU A 212 13.42 9.94 14.57
C LEU A 212 12.76 10.76 13.46
N VAL A 213 13.31 10.68 12.25
CA VAL A 213 12.72 11.32 11.07
C VAL A 213 11.30 10.81 10.84
N ARG A 214 11.07 9.50 10.94
CA ARG A 214 9.74 8.91 10.75
C ARG A 214 8.74 9.23 11.86
N GLU A 215 9.21 9.43 13.09
CA GLU A 215 8.37 9.94 14.20
C GLU A 215 8.03 11.43 14.01
N GLY A 216 8.80 12.16 13.19
CA GLY A 216 8.68 13.62 13.04
C GLY A 216 9.49 14.43 14.05
N SER A 217 10.32 13.77 14.87
CA SER A 217 11.19 14.40 15.88
C SER A 217 12.43 15.06 15.23
N MET A 218 12.23 16.07 14.38
CA MET A 218 13.28 16.65 13.53
C MET A 218 14.42 17.31 14.31
N ASP A 219 14.14 17.99 15.43
CA ASP A 219 15.18 18.63 16.25
C ASP A 219 16.14 17.60 16.84
N LYS A 220 15.61 16.49 17.37
CA LYS A 220 16.41 15.37 17.89
C LYS A 220 17.17 14.65 16.78
N ALA A 221 16.57 14.53 15.59
CA ALA A 221 17.23 13.95 14.43
C ALA A 221 18.45 14.79 14.02
N HIS A 222 18.33 16.12 14.03
CA HIS A 222 19.44 17.04 13.75
C HIS A 222 20.53 16.95 14.82
N GLU A 223 20.15 16.96 16.11
CA GLU A 223 21.12 16.82 17.21
C GLU A 223 21.90 15.50 17.12
N LEU A 224 21.22 14.40 16.77
CA LEU A 224 21.87 13.10 16.56
C LEU A 224 22.81 13.13 15.35
N PHE A 225 22.38 13.77 14.26
CA PHE A 225 23.18 13.94 13.05
C PHE A 225 24.46 14.75 13.33
N ASP A 226 24.37 15.76 14.19
CA ASP A 226 25.54 16.53 14.59
C ASP A 226 26.56 15.73 15.39
N LYS A 227 26.09 14.83 16.25
CA LYS A 227 26.91 13.92 17.05
C LYS A 227 27.54 12.77 16.25
N MET A 228 27.16 12.55 14.99
CA MET A 228 27.72 11.48 14.17
C MET A 228 29.22 11.70 13.89
N PRO A 229 30.11 10.75 14.26
CA PRO A 229 31.56 10.89 14.03
C PRO A 229 31.93 10.99 12.54
N HIS A 230 31.21 10.24 11.70
CA HIS A 230 31.36 10.26 10.25
C HIS A 230 29.98 10.25 9.60
N ARG A 231 29.68 11.32 8.85
CA ARG A 231 28.42 11.50 8.14
C ARG A 231 28.56 10.94 6.73
N SER A 232 27.89 9.83 6.45
CA SER A 232 27.82 9.27 5.09
C SER A 232 26.77 10.01 4.26
N VAL A 233 26.83 9.93 2.93
CA VAL A 233 25.78 10.49 2.06
C VAL A 233 24.38 9.98 2.45
N VAL A 234 24.27 8.74 2.95
CA VAL A 234 23.00 8.18 3.47
C VAL A 234 22.48 8.97 4.66
N SER A 235 23.34 9.34 5.61
CA SER A 235 22.93 10.15 6.77
C SER A 235 22.41 11.53 6.36
N TRP A 236 23.10 12.20 5.43
CA TRP A 236 22.68 13.50 4.88
C TRP A 236 21.33 13.40 4.18
N VAL A 237 21.17 12.41 3.28
CA VAL A 237 19.91 12.19 2.56
C VAL A 237 18.76 11.84 3.51
N THR A 238 19.02 11.05 4.56
CA THR A 238 17.98 10.70 5.55
C THR A 238 17.47 11.94 6.29
N LEU A 239 18.35 12.82 6.74
CA LEU A 239 17.95 14.05 7.41
C LEU A 239 17.29 15.04 6.44
N LEU A 240 17.83 15.19 5.23
CA LEU A 240 17.28 16.05 4.17
C LEU A 240 15.85 15.64 3.79
N THR A 241 15.63 14.35 3.54
CA THR A 241 14.30 13.82 3.23
C THR A 241 13.34 13.99 4.40
N GLY A 242 13.83 13.89 5.65
CA GLY A 242 13.05 14.18 6.83
C GLY A 242 12.56 15.62 6.91
N TYR A 243 13.45 16.60 6.71
CA TYR A 243 13.05 18.01 6.70
C TYR A 243 12.07 18.33 5.57
N ALA A 244 12.32 17.78 4.38
CA ALA A 244 11.41 17.93 3.26
C ALA A 244 10.03 17.31 3.53
N GLN A 245 9.94 16.14 4.16
CA GLN A 245 8.67 15.51 4.54
C GLN A 245 7.94 16.28 5.64
N ALA A 246 8.69 16.93 6.55
CA ALA A 246 8.13 17.79 7.59
C ALA A 246 7.67 19.17 7.07
N GLY A 247 7.94 19.49 5.79
CA GLY A 247 7.61 20.77 5.18
C GLY A 247 8.60 21.90 5.45
N ASP A 248 9.70 21.62 6.18
CA ASP A 248 10.76 22.59 6.47
C ASP A 248 11.78 22.61 5.32
N THR A 249 11.37 23.16 4.19
CA THR A 249 12.14 23.15 2.93
C THR A 249 13.37 24.06 2.99
N GLU A 250 13.35 25.10 3.83
CA GLU A 250 14.50 25.99 4.05
C GLU A 250 15.66 25.24 4.70
N LYS A 251 15.41 24.53 5.81
CA LYS A 251 16.47 23.71 6.45
C LYS A 251 16.91 22.55 5.55
N ALA A 252 15.99 21.95 4.79
CA ALA A 252 16.36 20.93 3.81
C ALA A 252 17.33 21.49 2.75
N HIS A 253 17.11 22.73 2.29
CA HIS A 253 17.96 23.41 1.33
C HIS A 253 19.32 23.79 1.93
N GLU A 254 19.34 24.34 3.14
CA GLU A 254 20.58 24.64 3.85
C GLU A 254 21.43 23.38 4.05
N LEU A 255 20.79 22.28 4.45
CA LEU A 255 21.46 21.00 4.61
C LEU A 255 22.03 20.50 3.27
N PHE A 256 21.28 20.67 2.17
CA PHE A 256 21.75 20.32 0.83
C PHE A 256 22.96 21.14 0.39
N GLU A 257 22.96 22.44 0.67
CA GLU A 257 24.06 23.35 0.35
C GLU A 257 25.32 23.09 1.21
N THR A 258 25.16 22.54 2.42
CA THR A 258 26.29 22.16 3.28
C THR A 258 26.84 20.76 3.01
N MET A 259 26.19 19.95 2.15
CA MET A 259 26.67 18.60 1.80
C MET A 259 28.05 18.64 1.11
N PRO A 260 29.09 17.94 1.64
CA PRO A 260 30.41 17.92 1.02
C PRO A 260 30.43 17.25 -0.36
N GLU A 261 29.67 16.16 -0.51
CA GLU A 261 29.53 15.41 -1.76
C GLU A 261 28.05 15.17 -2.05
N ARG A 262 27.61 15.58 -3.24
CA ARG A 262 26.23 15.42 -3.70
C ARG A 262 26.19 14.40 -4.82
N ASN A 263 25.68 13.21 -4.52
CA ASN A 263 25.40 12.20 -5.55
C ASN A 263 23.99 12.39 -6.13
N LEU A 264 23.66 11.65 -7.19
CA LEU A 264 22.34 11.68 -7.83
C LEU A 264 21.18 11.43 -6.85
N VAL A 265 21.41 10.64 -5.79
CA VAL A 265 20.38 10.37 -4.77
C VAL A 265 20.04 11.62 -3.97
N ALA A 266 21.05 12.40 -3.57
CA ALA A 266 20.84 13.66 -2.85
C ALA A 266 20.09 14.69 -3.71
N TRP A 267 20.48 14.87 -4.98
CA TRP A 267 19.78 15.75 -5.92
C TRP A 267 18.31 15.32 -6.11
N ASN A 268 18.07 14.03 -6.34
CA ASN A 268 16.72 13.50 -6.51
C ASN A 268 15.86 13.63 -5.25
N ALA A 269 16.45 13.44 -4.06
CA ALA A 269 15.77 13.63 -2.79
C ALA A 269 15.32 15.10 -2.60
N MET A 270 16.16 16.07 -2.97
CA MET A 270 15.82 17.48 -2.89
C MET A 270 14.70 17.86 -3.87
N ILE A 271 14.79 17.40 -5.12
CA ILE A 271 13.72 17.61 -6.13
C ILE A 271 12.40 17.01 -5.64
N ALA A 272 12.40 15.76 -5.16
CA ALA A 272 11.21 15.10 -4.64
C ALA A 272 10.63 15.84 -3.43
N GLY A 273 11.49 16.36 -2.56
CA GLY A 273 11.10 17.17 -1.40
C GLY A 273 10.38 18.45 -1.77
N TYR A 274 10.92 19.22 -2.72
CA TYR A 274 10.26 20.43 -3.21
C TYR A 274 8.97 20.13 -3.97
N VAL A 275 8.96 19.07 -4.79
CA VAL A 275 7.75 18.64 -5.51
C VAL A 275 6.64 18.25 -4.54
N HIS A 276 6.97 17.51 -3.47
CA HIS A 276 6.00 17.12 -2.43
C HIS A 276 5.38 18.34 -1.73
N ASN A 277 6.17 19.38 -1.46
CA ASN A 277 5.71 20.62 -0.86
C ASN A 277 5.14 21.63 -1.87
N SER A 278 4.86 21.22 -3.10
CA SER A 278 4.32 22.07 -4.18
C SER A 278 5.20 23.28 -4.57
N MET A 279 6.49 23.25 -4.23
CA MET A 279 7.49 24.29 -4.55
C MET A 279 8.20 23.96 -5.88
N ILE A 280 7.45 23.96 -6.98
CA ILE A 280 7.94 23.39 -8.26
C ILE A 280 9.01 24.27 -8.92
N ASP A 281 8.96 25.58 -8.75
CA ASP A 281 9.97 26.49 -9.33
C ASP A 281 11.33 26.28 -8.66
N ASP A 282 11.38 26.10 -7.33
CA ASP A 282 12.61 25.76 -6.60
C ASP A 282 13.12 24.36 -6.98
N ALA A 283 12.21 23.39 -7.16
CA ALA A 283 12.56 22.07 -7.69
C ALA A 283 13.21 22.18 -9.07
N TYR A 284 12.70 23.06 -9.93
CA TYR A 284 13.24 23.29 -11.27
C TYR A 284 14.60 23.99 -11.21
N GLU A 285 14.80 24.93 -10.28
CA GLU A 285 16.10 25.57 -10.06
C GLU A 285 17.17 24.53 -9.67
N ILE A 286 16.88 23.66 -8.70
CA ILE A 286 17.78 22.57 -8.31
C ILE A 286 18.04 21.63 -9.51
N PHE A 287 17.00 21.25 -10.24
CA PHE A 287 17.12 20.42 -11.44
C PHE A 287 18.00 21.07 -12.53
N SER A 288 17.96 22.39 -12.66
CA SER A 288 18.77 23.14 -13.62
C SER A 288 20.27 23.16 -13.25
N LYS A 289 20.58 23.19 -11.95
CA LYS A 289 21.96 23.14 -11.39
C LYS A 289 22.56 21.74 -11.36
N MET A 290 21.74 20.70 -11.52
CA MET A 290 22.17 19.30 -11.46
C MET A 290 23.18 18.96 -12.59
N PRO A 291 24.40 18.48 -12.27
CA PRO A 291 25.44 18.20 -13.27
C PRO A 291 25.08 17.04 -14.22
N GLU A 292 24.55 15.96 -13.66
CA GLU A 292 24.11 14.78 -14.39
C GLU A 292 22.65 14.49 -14.07
N ARG A 293 21.83 14.24 -15.09
CA ARG A 293 20.40 13.96 -14.95
C ARG A 293 20.10 12.56 -15.39
N ASN A 294 19.35 11.82 -14.57
CA ASN A 294 18.87 10.48 -14.90
C ASN A 294 17.36 10.48 -15.17
N SER A 295 16.83 9.35 -15.62
CA SER A 295 15.40 9.19 -15.91
C SER A 295 14.50 9.60 -14.72
N LEU A 296 14.92 9.32 -13.49
CA LEU A 296 14.17 9.67 -12.27
C LEU A 296 14.11 11.18 -12.02
N SER A 297 15.23 11.90 -12.21
CA SER A 297 15.26 13.36 -12.07
C SER A 297 14.29 14.05 -13.05
N TRP A 298 14.26 13.59 -14.31
CA TRP A 298 13.33 14.09 -15.33
C TRP A 298 11.88 13.76 -15.00
N ALA A 299 11.59 12.50 -14.63
CA ALA A 299 10.24 12.09 -14.26
C ALA A 299 9.71 12.86 -13.05
N SER A 300 10.56 13.13 -12.05
CA SER A 300 10.16 13.85 -10.82
C SER A 300 9.77 15.30 -11.11
N ILE A 301 10.57 16.02 -11.93
CA ILE A 301 10.25 17.41 -12.27
C ILE A 301 9.04 17.53 -13.20
N ILE A 302 8.89 16.60 -14.16
CA ILE A 302 7.70 16.52 -15.02
C ILE A 302 6.45 16.29 -14.17
N ASN A 303 6.50 15.34 -13.22
CA ASN A 303 5.40 15.09 -12.30
C ASN A 303 5.06 16.32 -11.45
N GLY A 304 6.07 17.07 -10.99
CA GLY A 304 5.86 18.33 -10.27
C GLY A 304 5.09 19.37 -11.08
N PHE A 305 5.50 19.62 -12.34
CA PHE A 305 4.75 20.54 -13.21
C PHE A 305 3.34 20.03 -13.57
N VAL A 306 3.16 18.72 -13.68
CA VAL A 306 1.85 18.09 -13.87
C VAL A 306 0.94 18.35 -12.67
N GLN A 307 1.43 18.20 -11.44
CA GLN A 307 0.65 18.41 -10.20
C GLN A 307 0.14 19.86 -10.07
N VAL A 308 0.93 20.85 -10.50
CA VAL A 308 0.53 22.27 -10.53
C VAL A 308 -0.30 22.63 -11.77
N GLY A 309 -0.55 21.67 -12.67
CA GLY A 309 -1.35 21.87 -13.88
C GLY A 309 -0.60 22.58 -15.02
N SER A 310 0.70 22.81 -14.91
CA SER A 310 1.52 23.44 -15.94
C SER A 310 1.94 22.44 -17.03
N LEU A 311 0.94 21.88 -17.73
CA LEU A 311 1.15 20.81 -18.71
C LEU A 311 2.06 21.22 -19.88
N VAL A 312 2.08 22.49 -20.28
CA VAL A 312 2.96 22.95 -21.38
C VAL A 312 4.43 22.87 -20.96
N LYS A 313 4.77 23.35 -19.75
CA LYS A 313 6.13 23.22 -19.21
C LYS A 313 6.52 21.75 -19.04
N ALA A 314 5.62 20.93 -18.50
CA ALA A 314 5.84 19.48 -18.37
C ALA A 314 6.11 18.80 -19.72
N ARG A 315 5.33 19.14 -20.76
CA ARG A 315 5.47 18.59 -22.11
C ARG A 315 6.80 18.98 -22.75
N THR A 316 7.19 20.25 -22.67
CA THR A 316 8.48 20.70 -23.21
C THR A 316 9.67 20.03 -22.50
N LEU A 317 9.57 19.72 -21.21
CA LEU A 317 10.59 18.96 -20.50
C LEU A 317 10.65 17.50 -20.94
N LEU A 318 9.50 16.87 -21.18
CA LEU A 318 9.42 15.51 -21.71
C LEU A 318 10.08 15.42 -23.10
N GLU A 319 9.84 16.39 -23.98
CA GLU A 319 10.42 16.43 -25.32
C GLU A 319 11.93 16.71 -25.33
N ARG A 320 12.42 17.45 -24.33
CA ARG A 320 13.86 17.70 -24.13
C ARG A 320 14.60 16.53 -23.48
N MET A 321 13.87 15.53 -22.96
CA MET A 321 14.45 14.41 -22.24
C MET A 321 15.32 13.56 -23.19
N PRO A 322 16.62 13.37 -22.91
CA PRO A 322 17.52 12.64 -23.81
C PRO A 322 17.25 11.13 -23.86
N CYS A 323 16.51 10.60 -22.89
CA CYS A 323 16.22 9.18 -22.74
C CYS A 323 14.71 8.96 -22.70
N LYS A 324 14.23 7.91 -23.38
CA LYS A 324 12.82 7.50 -23.26
C LYS A 324 12.58 6.93 -21.87
N SER A 325 11.55 7.41 -21.19
CA SER A 325 11.16 6.93 -19.87
C SER A 325 9.67 6.76 -19.81
N VAL A 326 9.24 5.50 -19.71
CA VAL A 326 7.83 5.14 -19.55
C VAL A 326 7.25 5.88 -18.34
N VAL A 327 7.99 5.98 -17.23
CA VAL A 327 7.54 6.69 -16.01
C VAL A 327 7.24 8.17 -16.27
N ALA A 328 8.09 8.87 -17.01
CA ALA A 328 7.88 10.28 -17.35
C ALA A 328 6.69 10.46 -18.32
N GLU A 329 6.56 9.56 -19.29
CA GLU A 329 5.43 9.53 -20.23
C GLU A 329 4.12 9.23 -19.50
N THR A 330 4.09 8.27 -18.57
CA THR A 330 2.92 7.96 -17.73
C THR A 330 2.53 9.15 -16.85
N ALA A 331 3.48 9.84 -16.22
CA ALA A 331 3.19 11.02 -15.40
C ALA A 331 2.51 12.12 -16.24
N MET A 332 2.99 12.34 -17.47
CA MET A 332 2.37 13.27 -18.40
C MET A 332 0.97 12.82 -18.85
N MET A 333 0.77 11.53 -19.10
CA MET A 333 -0.56 10.98 -19.40
C MET A 333 -1.54 11.18 -18.25
N VAL A 334 -1.13 10.96 -16.99
CA VAL A 334 -1.95 11.23 -15.80
C VAL A 334 -2.37 12.69 -15.77
N GLY A 335 -1.44 13.62 -16.03
CA GLY A 335 -1.72 15.05 -16.12
C GLY A 335 -2.74 15.42 -17.19
N TYR A 336 -2.64 14.82 -18.38
CA TYR A 336 -3.62 15.01 -19.44
C TYR A 336 -4.99 14.46 -19.07
N VAL A 337 -5.05 13.27 -18.48
CA VAL A 337 -6.30 12.63 -18.04
C VAL A 337 -7.00 13.48 -16.98
N GLN A 338 -6.28 13.94 -15.94
CA GLN A 338 -6.83 14.78 -14.87
C GLN A 338 -7.39 16.11 -15.38
N ASN A 339 -6.84 16.65 -16.47
CA ASN A 339 -7.31 17.88 -17.11
C ASN A 339 -8.30 17.62 -18.27
N ALA A 340 -8.90 16.43 -18.34
CA ALA A 340 -9.85 16.00 -19.37
C ALA A 340 -9.33 16.09 -20.82
N ARG A 341 -8.01 16.05 -21.03
CA ARG A 341 -7.35 16.07 -22.34
C ARG A 341 -6.99 14.68 -22.84
N ILE A 342 -8.00 13.81 -22.94
CA ILE A 342 -7.81 12.38 -23.23
C ILE A 342 -7.16 12.09 -24.59
N GLU A 343 -7.38 12.94 -25.60
CA GLU A 343 -6.78 12.76 -26.94
C GLU A 343 -5.26 12.97 -26.92
N GLU A 344 -4.77 13.96 -26.15
CA GLU A 344 -3.33 14.17 -25.98
C GLU A 344 -2.69 13.01 -25.20
N ALA A 345 -3.39 12.50 -24.18
CA ALA A 345 -2.97 11.30 -23.45
C ALA A 345 -2.90 10.08 -24.38
N ARG A 346 -3.87 9.92 -25.28
CA ARG A 346 -3.93 8.81 -26.24
C ARG A 346 -2.77 8.87 -27.24
N HIS A 347 -2.52 10.04 -27.82
CA HIS A 347 -1.41 10.22 -28.74
C HIS A 347 -0.07 9.89 -28.06
N LEU A 348 0.12 10.30 -26.81
CA LEU A 348 1.33 9.98 -26.06
C LEU A 348 1.44 8.47 -25.80
N PHE A 349 0.34 7.81 -25.42
CA PHE A 349 0.30 6.36 -25.21
C PHE A 349 0.70 5.57 -26.46
N ASP A 350 0.18 5.94 -27.64
CA ASP A 350 0.50 5.27 -28.90
C ASP A 350 1.97 5.44 -29.31
N CYS A 351 2.67 6.46 -28.79
CA CYS A 351 4.10 6.67 -29.01
C CYS A 351 4.99 5.78 -28.11
N ILE A 352 4.44 5.19 -27.05
CA ILE A 352 5.19 4.35 -26.10
C ILE A 352 5.47 2.99 -26.75
N SER A 353 6.74 2.64 -26.92
CA SER A 353 7.13 1.40 -27.62
C SER A 353 6.80 0.12 -26.84
N SER A 354 6.76 0.21 -25.50
CA SER A 354 6.44 -0.91 -24.60
C SER A 354 5.69 -0.36 -23.38
N PRO A 355 4.39 -0.08 -23.51
CA PRO A 355 3.57 0.40 -22.40
C PRO A 355 3.50 -0.68 -21.31
N ASP A 356 3.77 -0.28 -20.08
CA ASP A 356 3.58 -1.15 -18.92
C ASP A 356 2.11 -1.13 -18.46
N VAL A 357 1.80 -1.96 -17.47
CA VAL A 357 0.44 -2.08 -16.92
C VAL A 357 -0.07 -0.74 -16.37
N VAL A 358 0.81 0.14 -15.90
CA VAL A 358 0.44 1.46 -15.38
C VAL A 358 -0.02 2.39 -16.51
N CYS A 359 0.68 2.41 -17.66
CA CYS A 359 0.23 3.16 -18.84
C CYS A 359 -1.18 2.75 -19.30
N TYR A 360 -1.43 1.44 -19.37
CA TYR A 360 -2.73 0.88 -19.72
C TYR A 360 -3.81 1.30 -18.72
N ASN A 361 -3.55 1.15 -17.41
CA ASN A 361 -4.48 1.51 -16.35
C ASN A 361 -4.80 3.02 -16.36
N THR A 362 -3.82 3.88 -16.60
CA THR A 362 -4.01 5.34 -16.74
C THR A 362 -4.95 5.66 -17.90
N MET A 363 -4.75 5.05 -19.08
CA MET A 363 -5.63 5.28 -20.22
C MET A 363 -7.05 4.75 -19.98
N ILE A 364 -7.18 3.54 -19.44
CA ILE A 364 -8.48 2.93 -19.13
C ILE A 364 -9.23 3.81 -18.12
N SER A 365 -8.57 4.27 -17.06
CA SER A 365 -9.16 5.17 -16.07
C SER A 365 -9.57 6.50 -16.70
N GLY A 366 -8.76 7.07 -17.59
CA GLY A 366 -9.10 8.31 -18.27
C GLY A 366 -10.31 8.18 -19.19
N TYR A 367 -10.39 7.12 -19.97
CA TYR A 367 -11.57 6.85 -20.79
C TYR A 367 -12.82 6.58 -19.95
N ALA A 368 -12.71 5.84 -18.85
CA ALA A 368 -13.81 5.59 -17.93
C ALA A 368 -14.35 6.90 -17.32
N GLN A 369 -13.48 7.80 -16.85
CA GLN A 369 -13.86 9.11 -16.31
C GLN A 369 -14.56 10.00 -17.35
N CYS A 370 -14.18 9.89 -18.63
CA CYS A 370 -14.85 10.60 -19.73
C CYS A 370 -16.12 9.90 -20.25
N GLY A 371 -16.54 8.78 -19.66
CA GLY A 371 -17.69 8.01 -20.14
C GLY A 371 -17.45 7.23 -21.45
N ARG A 372 -16.20 7.10 -21.90
CA ARG A 372 -15.80 6.52 -23.19
C ARG A 372 -15.39 5.05 -23.05
N MET A 373 -16.34 4.21 -22.63
CA MET A 373 -16.03 2.82 -22.26
C MET A 373 -15.71 1.89 -23.43
N ASP A 374 -16.11 2.22 -24.66
CA ASP A 374 -15.77 1.40 -25.82
C ASP A 374 -14.28 1.51 -26.16
N GLU A 375 -13.69 2.70 -26.04
CA GLU A 375 -12.24 2.90 -26.18
C GLU A 375 -11.46 2.26 -25.02
N ALA A 376 -11.99 2.35 -23.79
CA ALA A 376 -11.43 1.66 -22.64
C ALA A 376 -11.39 0.14 -22.85
N GLU A 377 -12.47 -0.45 -23.35
CA GLU A 377 -12.58 -1.88 -23.66
C GLU A 377 -11.59 -2.29 -24.76
N CYS A 378 -11.41 -1.45 -25.79
CA CYS A 378 -10.44 -1.69 -26.85
C CYS A 378 -9.01 -1.79 -26.30
N ILE A 379 -8.59 -0.81 -25.49
CA ILE A 379 -7.27 -0.82 -24.85
C ILE A 379 -7.13 -2.04 -23.92
N PHE A 380 -8.14 -2.33 -23.10
CA PHE A 380 -8.13 -3.46 -22.17
C PHE A 380 -7.96 -4.81 -22.87
N LYS A 381 -8.52 -4.98 -24.07
CA LYS A 381 -8.33 -6.19 -24.89
C LYS A 381 -6.90 -6.37 -25.40
N THR A 382 -6.17 -5.29 -25.63
CA THR A 382 -4.77 -5.36 -26.08
C THR A 382 -3.77 -5.72 -24.99
N MET A 383 -4.16 -5.66 -23.71
CA MET A 383 -3.28 -6.02 -22.58
C MET A 383 -2.93 -7.52 -22.58
N ILE A 384 -1.63 -7.83 -22.57
CA ILE A 384 -1.12 -9.21 -22.47
C ILE A 384 -1.36 -9.76 -21.06
N HIS A 385 -1.04 -8.95 -20.04
CA HIS A 385 -1.22 -9.27 -18.63
C HIS A 385 -2.13 -8.23 -17.98
N ARG A 386 -3.27 -8.70 -17.47
CA ARG A 386 -4.26 -7.89 -16.76
C ARG A 386 -4.11 -8.14 -15.28
N ASP A 387 -3.81 -7.09 -14.53
CA ASP A 387 -3.79 -7.13 -13.07
C ASP A 387 -5.18 -6.83 -12.50
N VAL A 388 -5.35 -7.03 -11.19
CA VAL A 388 -6.63 -6.78 -10.51
C VAL A 388 -7.08 -5.32 -10.65
N VAL A 389 -6.15 -4.37 -10.75
CA VAL A 389 -6.44 -2.94 -10.94
C VAL A 389 -7.12 -2.70 -12.29
N SER A 390 -6.58 -3.26 -13.39
CA SER A 390 -7.16 -3.11 -14.73
C SER A 390 -8.61 -3.58 -14.80
N TRP A 391 -8.93 -4.72 -14.17
CA TRP A 391 -10.29 -5.25 -14.07
C TRP A 391 -11.20 -4.37 -13.22
N ASN A 392 -10.75 -3.94 -12.04
CA ASN A 392 -11.54 -3.10 -11.15
C ASN A 392 -11.88 -1.75 -11.80
N THR A 393 -10.94 -1.14 -12.54
CA THR A 393 -11.19 0.11 -13.27
C THR A 393 -12.27 -0.07 -14.33
N MET A 394 -12.26 -1.19 -15.07
CA MET A 394 -13.31 -1.48 -16.05
C MET A 394 -14.68 -1.72 -15.42
N ILE A 395 -14.73 -2.44 -14.29
CA ILE A 395 -15.99 -2.68 -13.54
C ILE A 395 -16.56 -1.37 -13.03
N THR A 396 -15.73 -0.53 -12.41
CA THR A 396 -16.15 0.79 -11.92
C THR A 396 -16.60 1.69 -13.07
N GLY A 397 -15.86 1.72 -14.19
CA GLY A 397 -16.21 2.51 -15.37
C GLY A 397 -17.56 2.12 -15.99
N TYR A 398 -17.81 0.83 -16.17
CA TYR A 398 -19.13 0.38 -16.66
C TYR A 398 -20.25 0.63 -15.66
N SER A 399 -19.96 0.53 -14.35
CA SER A 399 -20.92 0.84 -13.29
C SER A 399 -21.30 2.33 -13.30
N GLN A 400 -20.35 3.24 -13.55
CA GLN A 400 -20.60 4.69 -13.62
C GLN A 400 -21.50 5.09 -14.79
N ILE A 401 -21.42 4.39 -15.92
CA ILE A 401 -22.28 4.62 -17.10
C ILE A 401 -23.63 3.87 -16.97
N GLY A 402 -23.77 3.03 -15.94
CA GLY A 402 -24.96 2.23 -15.69
C GLY A 402 -25.08 0.96 -16.52
N ASN A 403 -24.03 0.57 -17.25
CA ASN A 403 -23.99 -0.72 -17.96
C ASN A 403 -23.57 -1.85 -17.01
N MET A 404 -24.45 -2.16 -16.06
CA MET A 404 -24.13 -3.13 -15.01
C MET A 404 -23.97 -4.57 -15.55
N GLN A 405 -24.61 -4.90 -16.68
CA GLN A 405 -24.47 -6.23 -17.29
C GLN A 405 -23.02 -6.50 -17.73
N LYS A 406 -22.37 -5.52 -18.39
CA LYS A 406 -20.95 -5.64 -18.73
C LYS A 406 -20.07 -5.65 -17.48
N ALA A 407 -20.35 -4.81 -16.49
CA ALA A 407 -19.59 -4.77 -15.24
C ALA A 407 -19.60 -6.13 -14.49
N GLN A 408 -20.78 -6.75 -14.37
CA GLN A 408 -20.94 -8.08 -13.74
C GLN A 408 -20.22 -9.18 -14.53
N LYS A 409 -20.35 -9.17 -15.86
CA LYS A 409 -19.64 -10.12 -16.72
C LYS A 409 -18.12 -10.03 -16.54
N MET A 410 -17.58 -8.81 -16.49
CA MET A 410 -16.15 -8.62 -16.26
C MET A 410 -15.71 -9.11 -14.89
N PHE A 411 -16.51 -8.85 -13.84
CA PHE A 411 -16.24 -9.38 -12.51
C PHE A 411 -16.21 -10.91 -12.49
N GLU A 412 -17.14 -11.58 -13.18
CA GLU A 412 -17.19 -13.04 -13.27
C GLU A 412 -15.94 -13.61 -13.95
N GLU A 413 -15.47 -12.99 -15.04
CA GLU A 413 -14.27 -13.39 -15.80
C GLU A 413 -12.94 -13.24 -15.02
N MET A 414 -12.91 -12.46 -13.92
CA MET A 414 -11.71 -12.30 -13.10
C MET A 414 -11.27 -13.62 -12.46
N ARG A 415 -10.03 -14.04 -12.70
CA ARG A 415 -9.44 -15.24 -12.07
C ARG A 415 -9.13 -15.03 -10.60
N GLU A 416 -8.60 -13.87 -10.26
CA GLU A 416 -8.28 -13.46 -8.90
C GLU A 416 -9.13 -12.24 -8.56
N LYS A 417 -9.88 -12.33 -7.45
CA LYS A 417 -10.76 -11.28 -6.94
C LYS A 417 -10.24 -10.88 -5.57
N ASN A 418 -10.15 -9.59 -5.31
CA ASN A 418 -9.82 -9.08 -3.98
C ASN A 418 -10.98 -8.27 -3.40
N VAL A 419 -10.81 -7.78 -2.17
CA VAL A 419 -11.80 -6.95 -1.48
C VAL A 419 -12.26 -5.75 -2.34
N VAL A 420 -11.33 -5.12 -3.06
CA VAL A 420 -11.65 -4.00 -3.97
C VAL A 420 -12.55 -4.45 -5.12
N SER A 421 -12.31 -5.61 -5.72
CA SER A 421 -13.16 -6.16 -6.79
C SER A 421 -14.61 -6.38 -6.33
N TRP A 422 -14.78 -6.93 -5.13
CA TRP A 422 -16.10 -7.13 -4.52
C TRP A 422 -16.78 -5.79 -4.21
N ASN A 423 -16.05 -4.84 -3.63
CA ASN A 423 -16.57 -3.52 -3.32
C ASN A 423 -16.99 -2.75 -4.58
N SER A 424 -16.21 -2.83 -5.67
CA SER A 424 -16.54 -2.22 -6.96
C SER A 424 -17.87 -2.74 -7.51
N VAL A 425 -18.10 -4.06 -7.55
CA VAL A 425 -19.35 -4.62 -8.09
C VAL A 425 -20.55 -4.37 -7.17
N ILE A 426 -20.38 -4.47 -5.84
CA ILE A 426 -21.46 -4.22 -4.86
C ILE A 426 -21.87 -2.74 -4.88
N SER A 427 -20.90 -1.83 -4.87
CA SER A 427 -21.17 -0.39 -4.95
C SER A 427 -21.79 -0.03 -6.31
N GLY A 428 -21.28 -0.60 -7.40
CA GLY A 428 -21.84 -0.41 -8.75
C GLY A 428 -23.30 -0.86 -8.86
N CYS A 429 -23.63 -2.05 -8.36
CA CYS A 429 -25.01 -2.53 -8.29
C CYS A 429 -25.90 -1.57 -7.47
N THR A 430 -25.41 -1.13 -6.31
CA THR A 430 -26.17 -0.26 -5.39
C THR A 430 -26.47 1.10 -6.01
N GLN A 431 -25.48 1.73 -6.65
CA GLN A 431 -25.64 3.04 -7.31
C GLN A 431 -26.60 2.99 -8.50
N ASN A 432 -26.74 1.82 -9.14
CA ASN A 432 -27.62 1.60 -10.29
C ASN A 432 -28.97 0.96 -9.91
N GLY A 433 -29.31 0.91 -8.61
CA GLY A 433 -30.59 0.39 -8.13
C GLY A 433 -30.76 -1.14 -8.16
N LEU A 434 -29.71 -1.89 -8.52
CA LEU A 434 -29.69 -3.36 -8.52
C LEU A 434 -29.37 -3.91 -7.12
N TYR A 435 -30.23 -3.59 -6.16
CA TYR A 435 -29.97 -3.84 -4.74
C TYR A 435 -29.95 -5.33 -4.38
N ILE A 436 -30.75 -6.17 -5.05
CA ILE A 436 -30.79 -7.62 -4.78
C ILE A 436 -29.47 -8.27 -5.21
N GLU A 437 -28.96 -7.90 -6.38
CA GLU A 437 -27.68 -8.34 -6.90
C GLU A 437 -26.54 -7.90 -5.98
N ALA A 438 -26.57 -6.67 -5.48
CA ALA A 438 -25.59 -6.17 -4.50
C ALA A 438 -25.55 -7.07 -3.24
N LEU A 439 -26.72 -7.44 -2.70
CA LEU A 439 -26.81 -8.35 -1.55
C LEU A 439 -26.34 -9.77 -1.88
N ASN A 440 -26.61 -10.28 -3.08
CA ASN A 440 -26.13 -11.59 -3.52
C ASN A 440 -24.60 -11.64 -3.63
N TYR A 441 -23.97 -10.58 -4.15
CA TYR A 441 -22.51 -10.47 -4.18
C TYR A 441 -21.93 -10.35 -2.76
N PHE A 442 -22.57 -9.60 -1.87
CA PHE A 442 -22.17 -9.53 -0.47
C PHE A 442 -22.22 -10.90 0.24
N VAL A 443 -23.30 -11.66 0.07
CA VAL A 443 -23.40 -13.02 0.63
C VAL A 443 -22.34 -13.95 0.05
N SER A 444 -22.00 -13.80 -1.23
CA SER A 444 -20.93 -14.57 -1.88
C SER A 444 -19.56 -14.22 -1.30
N MET A 445 -19.27 -12.93 -1.07
CA MET A 445 -18.06 -12.44 -0.41
C MET A 445 -17.92 -13.02 1.02
N LEU A 446 -19.02 -13.05 1.79
CA LEU A 446 -19.06 -13.65 3.13
C LEU A 446 -18.75 -15.16 3.13
N ARG A 447 -19.31 -15.91 2.17
CA ARG A 447 -19.10 -17.36 2.05
C ARG A 447 -17.65 -17.72 1.73
N LEU A 448 -16.92 -16.82 1.07
CA LEU A 448 -15.50 -16.97 0.77
C LEU A 448 -14.59 -16.50 1.90
N HIS A 449 -15.16 -16.04 3.03
CA HIS A 449 -14.41 -15.51 4.17
C HIS A 449 -13.47 -14.35 3.82
N GLU A 450 -13.85 -13.55 2.81
CA GLU A 450 -13.12 -12.34 2.44
C GLU A 450 -13.28 -11.25 3.52
N LYS A 451 -12.23 -10.43 3.68
CA LYS A 451 -12.24 -9.35 4.67
C LYS A 451 -13.22 -8.24 4.25
N LEU A 452 -14.08 -7.84 5.18
CA LEU A 452 -15.01 -6.72 4.99
C LEU A 452 -14.36 -5.39 5.38
N GLU A 453 -14.73 -4.32 4.67
CA GLU A 453 -14.27 -2.95 4.91
C GLU A 453 -15.46 -1.99 5.07
N CYS A 454 -15.22 -0.77 5.57
CA CYS A 454 -16.25 0.25 5.77
C CYS A 454 -17.06 0.52 4.49
N ALA A 455 -16.38 0.55 3.33
CA ALA A 455 -17.01 0.70 2.02
C ALA A 455 -18.04 -0.41 1.73
N THR A 456 -17.71 -1.67 2.06
CA THR A 456 -18.61 -2.82 1.88
C THR A 456 -19.89 -2.62 2.70
N TYR A 457 -19.74 -2.28 3.98
CA TYR A 457 -20.87 -2.09 4.88
C TYR A 457 -21.78 -0.95 4.42
N ALA A 458 -21.20 0.19 4.03
CA ALA A 458 -21.98 1.32 3.55
C ALA A 458 -22.77 1.00 2.28
N SER A 459 -22.17 0.34 1.29
CA SER A 459 -22.87 -0.06 0.07
C SER A 459 -24.00 -1.05 0.35
N VAL A 460 -23.77 -2.04 1.23
CA VAL A 460 -24.79 -3.04 1.60
C VAL A 460 -25.93 -2.43 2.42
N LEU A 461 -25.63 -1.52 3.35
CA LEU A 461 -26.64 -0.78 4.11
C LEU A 461 -27.47 0.13 3.19
N SER A 462 -26.83 0.76 2.20
CA SER A 462 -27.51 1.53 1.16
C SER A 462 -28.43 0.65 0.30
N ALA A 463 -28.00 -0.57 -0.06
CA ALA A 463 -28.86 -1.54 -0.74
C ALA A 463 -30.05 -1.99 0.13
N CYS A 464 -29.84 -2.23 1.44
CA CYS A 464 -30.93 -2.53 2.37
C CYS A 464 -31.91 -1.35 2.48
N SER A 465 -31.38 -0.14 2.51
CA SER A 465 -32.13 1.12 2.54
C SER A 465 -33.01 1.27 1.30
N GLY A 466 -32.45 1.05 0.10
CA GLY A 466 -33.17 1.11 -1.17
C GLY A 466 -34.26 0.05 -1.33
N LEU A 467 -34.10 -1.11 -0.71
CA LEU A 467 -35.11 -2.19 -0.67
C LEU A 467 -36.11 -2.07 0.49
N ALA A 468 -35.93 -1.11 1.40
CA ALA A 468 -36.60 -1.08 2.70
C ALA A 468 -36.48 -2.42 3.49
N ALA A 469 -35.35 -3.12 3.33
CA ALA A 469 -35.09 -4.45 3.88
C ALA A 469 -34.57 -4.39 5.33
N LEU A 470 -35.43 -3.97 6.26
CA LEU A 470 -35.08 -3.73 7.67
C LEU A 470 -34.39 -4.92 8.35
N GLN A 471 -34.86 -6.15 8.11
CA GLN A 471 -34.30 -7.34 8.76
C GLN A 471 -32.88 -7.65 8.28
N CYS A 472 -32.62 -7.48 6.97
CA CYS A 472 -31.27 -7.59 6.42
C CYS A 472 -30.36 -6.52 7.01
N GLY A 473 -30.83 -5.27 7.05
CA GLY A 473 -30.09 -4.15 7.66
C GLY A 473 -29.72 -4.41 9.13
N LYS A 474 -30.62 -5.01 9.92
CA LYS A 474 -30.33 -5.41 11.31
C LYS A 474 -29.27 -6.50 11.42
N GLN A 475 -29.27 -7.48 10.51
CA GLN A 475 -28.23 -8.52 10.49
C GLN A 475 -26.86 -7.92 10.16
N VAL A 476 -26.81 -7.00 9.20
CA VAL A 476 -25.59 -6.26 8.83
C VAL A 476 -25.11 -5.38 9.98
N HIS A 477 -26.00 -4.70 10.69
CA HIS A 477 -25.66 -3.93 11.88
C HIS A 477 -25.03 -4.82 12.98
N GLY A 478 -25.61 -6.00 13.25
CA GLY A 478 -25.00 -6.96 14.18
C GLY A 478 -23.61 -7.44 13.74
N LEU A 479 -23.36 -7.55 12.44
CA LEU A 479 -22.05 -7.90 11.89
C LEU A 479 -21.03 -6.76 12.05
N ILE A 480 -21.45 -5.50 11.86
CA ILE A 480 -20.62 -4.29 12.07
C ILE A 480 -20.13 -4.24 13.52
N ILE A 481 -21.02 -4.44 14.49
CA ILE A 481 -20.69 -4.46 15.91
C ILE A 481 -19.66 -5.56 16.21
N LYS A 482 -19.90 -6.79 15.74
CA LYS A 482 -18.98 -7.93 15.93
C LYS A 482 -17.61 -7.72 15.30
N SER A 483 -17.55 -6.91 14.24
CA SER A 483 -16.32 -6.66 13.49
C SER A 483 -15.57 -5.41 13.98
N GLY A 484 -16.11 -4.68 14.96
CA GLY A 484 -15.48 -3.48 15.53
C GLY A 484 -15.53 -2.23 14.64
N TYR A 485 -16.33 -2.22 13.58
CA TYR A 485 -16.46 -1.10 12.63
C TYR A 485 -17.52 -0.07 13.02
N PHE A 486 -18.21 -0.25 14.15
CA PHE A 486 -19.25 0.66 14.59
C PHE A 486 -18.77 2.12 14.84
N PRO A 487 -17.56 2.37 15.40
CA PRO A 487 -17.10 3.74 15.62
C PRO A 487 -16.77 4.53 14.34
N ASP A 488 -16.77 3.88 13.18
CA ASP A 488 -16.45 4.52 11.91
C ASP A 488 -17.59 5.44 11.44
N LEU A 489 -17.26 6.71 11.21
CA LEU A 489 -18.19 7.77 10.82
C LEU A 489 -18.99 7.42 9.54
N PHE A 490 -18.32 6.82 8.56
CA PHE A 490 -18.94 6.47 7.28
C PHE A 490 -19.97 5.34 7.43
N VAL A 491 -19.65 4.34 8.25
CA VAL A 491 -20.59 3.25 8.58
C VAL A 491 -21.76 3.76 9.44
N GLY A 492 -21.50 4.63 10.41
CA GLY A 492 -22.54 5.26 11.24
C GLY A 492 -23.56 6.04 10.42
N ASN A 493 -23.07 6.87 9.48
CA ASN A 493 -23.93 7.63 8.56
C ASN A 493 -24.81 6.71 7.69
N ALA A 494 -24.24 5.61 7.18
CA ALA A 494 -24.99 4.63 6.41
C ALA A 494 -26.06 3.89 7.25
N LEU A 495 -25.80 3.63 8.53
CA LEU A 495 -26.76 3.00 9.46
C LEU A 495 -27.95 3.92 9.76
N ILE A 496 -27.70 5.20 10.02
CA ILE A 496 -28.75 6.22 10.21
C ILE A 496 -29.66 6.26 8.99
N ALA A 497 -29.08 6.40 7.79
CA ALA A 497 -29.83 6.45 6.54
C ALA A 497 -30.63 5.16 6.27
N MET A 498 -30.05 3.99 6.58
CA MET A 498 -30.73 2.70 6.43
C MET A 498 -31.94 2.59 7.36
N TYR A 499 -31.78 2.87 8.66
CA TYR A 499 -32.89 2.80 9.61
C TYR A 499 -33.98 3.84 9.34
N ALA A 500 -33.58 5.06 8.99
CA ALA A 500 -34.51 6.12 8.61
C ALA A 500 -35.36 5.68 7.41
N LYS A 501 -34.76 5.32 6.27
CA LYS A 501 -35.51 4.90 5.06
C LYS A 501 -36.30 3.60 5.25
N CYS A 502 -35.91 2.74 6.19
CA CYS A 502 -36.68 1.55 6.56
C CYS A 502 -37.86 1.83 7.53
N GLY A 503 -38.15 3.09 7.87
CA GLY A 503 -39.27 3.43 8.74
C GLY A 503 -39.00 3.26 10.25
N LYS A 504 -37.73 3.11 10.65
CA LYS A 504 -37.33 2.93 12.06
C LYS A 504 -36.45 4.08 12.53
N VAL A 505 -37.02 5.28 12.54
CA VAL A 505 -36.35 6.52 12.94
C VAL A 505 -35.79 6.44 14.37
N SER A 506 -36.47 5.76 15.30
CA SER A 506 -35.95 5.56 16.67
C SER A 506 -34.63 4.76 16.70
N CYS A 507 -34.47 3.78 15.82
CA CYS A 507 -33.19 3.07 15.68
C CYS A 507 -32.12 3.95 15.02
N ALA A 508 -32.51 4.83 14.09
CA ALA A 508 -31.59 5.79 13.48
C ALA A 508 -31.07 6.79 14.53
N GLU A 509 -31.95 7.27 15.42
CA GLU A 509 -31.58 8.14 16.53
C GLU A 509 -30.65 7.43 17.53
N GLN A 510 -30.93 6.16 17.86
CA GLN A 510 -30.04 5.38 18.72
C GLN A 510 -28.64 5.23 18.10
N ALA A 511 -28.57 4.88 16.81
CA ALA A 511 -27.30 4.77 16.10
C ALA A 511 -26.52 6.10 16.12
N PHE A 512 -27.22 7.22 15.89
CA PHE A 512 -26.63 8.56 15.96
C PHE A 512 -26.05 8.88 17.35
N ARG A 513 -26.77 8.54 18.44
CA ARG A 513 -26.32 8.81 19.82
C ARG A 513 -25.11 7.98 20.25
N GLU A 514 -24.93 6.81 19.65
CA GLU A 514 -23.84 5.90 19.97
C GLU A 514 -22.54 6.24 19.18
N MET A 515 -22.60 7.15 18.20
CA MET A 515 -21.43 7.61 17.46
C MET A 515 -20.50 8.47 18.32
N VAL A 516 -19.18 8.24 18.23
CA VAL A 516 -18.16 8.97 19.00
C VAL A 516 -17.92 10.37 18.40
N GLU A 517 -17.94 10.47 17.07
CA GLU A 517 -17.82 11.71 16.32
C GLU A 517 -18.96 11.78 15.30
N MET A 518 -19.46 12.98 15.05
CA MET A 518 -20.55 13.24 14.10
C MET A 518 -20.12 14.37 13.19
N ASP A 519 -20.36 14.24 11.89
CA ASP A 519 -20.13 15.28 10.90
C ASP A 519 -21.46 15.87 10.41
N ALA A 520 -21.39 16.89 9.55
CA ALA A 520 -22.59 17.49 8.95
C ALA A 520 -23.49 16.43 8.28
N VAL A 521 -22.89 15.38 7.68
CA VAL A 521 -23.61 14.29 7.03
C VAL A 521 -24.42 13.45 8.04
N SER A 522 -23.89 13.18 9.24
CA SER A 522 -24.61 12.50 10.32
C SER A 522 -25.90 13.24 10.69
N TRP A 523 -25.80 14.55 10.92
CA TRP A 523 -26.93 15.41 11.29
C TRP A 523 -27.95 15.50 10.15
N ASN A 524 -27.47 15.76 8.93
CA ASN A 524 -28.30 15.86 7.74
C ASN A 524 -29.07 14.57 7.46
N SER A 525 -28.44 13.41 7.66
CA SER A 525 -29.08 12.10 7.46
C SER A 525 -30.24 11.88 8.44
N LEU A 526 -30.09 12.28 9.70
CA LEU A 526 -31.15 12.14 10.70
C LEU A 526 -32.26 13.19 10.53
N ILE A 527 -31.91 14.44 10.19
CA ILE A 527 -32.88 15.50 9.84
C ILE A 527 -33.74 15.07 8.65
N ALA A 528 -33.12 14.57 7.57
CA ALA A 528 -33.84 14.03 6.42
C ALA A 528 -34.71 12.81 6.80
N GLY A 529 -34.23 11.99 7.74
CA GLY A 529 -35.00 10.91 8.35
C GLY A 529 -36.28 11.39 9.02
N TYR A 530 -36.21 12.42 9.87
CA TYR A 530 -37.39 13.04 10.48
C TYR A 530 -38.32 13.69 9.45
N ALA A 531 -37.75 14.39 8.47
CA ALA A 531 -38.50 15.06 7.39
C ALA A 531 -39.34 14.08 6.56
N SER A 532 -38.76 12.95 6.17
CA SER A 532 -39.43 11.92 5.36
C SER A 532 -40.55 11.18 6.10
N HIS A 533 -40.59 11.28 7.44
CA HIS A 533 -41.60 10.63 8.29
C HIS A 533 -42.60 11.61 8.90
N GLY A 534 -42.60 12.88 8.48
CA GLY A 534 -43.52 13.90 8.97
C GLY A 534 -43.25 14.35 10.41
N LEU A 535 -42.04 14.10 10.93
CA LEU A 535 -41.62 14.48 12.29
C LEU A 535 -40.90 15.84 12.26
N GLY A 536 -41.52 16.86 11.66
CA GLY A 536 -40.89 18.16 11.42
C GLY A 536 -40.41 18.88 12.68
N GLU A 537 -41.18 18.81 13.77
CA GLU A 537 -40.78 19.42 15.04
C GLU A 537 -39.49 18.82 15.60
N ASP A 538 -39.30 17.50 15.47
CA ASP A 538 -38.09 16.83 15.96
C ASP A 538 -36.89 17.12 15.05
N ALA A 539 -37.12 17.30 13.73
CA ALA A 539 -36.10 17.79 12.81
C ALA A 539 -35.61 19.19 13.18
N ILE A 540 -36.51 20.10 13.58
CA ILE A 540 -36.18 21.46 14.02
C ILE A 540 -35.40 21.42 15.34
N LYS A 541 -35.85 20.65 16.33
CA LYS A 541 -35.13 20.48 17.61
C LYS A 541 -33.71 19.95 17.36
N LEU A 542 -33.56 19.01 16.42
CA LEU A 542 -32.26 18.47 16.05
C LEU A 542 -31.36 19.52 15.39
N PHE A 543 -31.91 20.36 14.52
CA PHE A 543 -31.21 21.49 13.90
C PHE A 543 -30.75 22.54 14.93
N GLU A 544 -31.62 22.92 15.86
CA GLU A 544 -31.24 23.84 16.95
C GLU A 544 -30.16 23.25 17.84
N ARG A 545 -30.19 21.93 18.08
CA ARG A 545 -29.14 21.22 18.81
C ARG A 545 -27.82 21.24 18.04
N MET A 546 -27.85 21.02 16.72
CA MET A 546 -26.66 21.14 15.87
C MET A 546 -26.03 22.53 16.00
N GLN A 547 -26.82 23.60 15.97
CA GLN A 547 -26.33 24.97 16.11
C GLN A 547 -25.75 25.30 17.49
N LYS A 548 -26.26 24.67 18.56
CA LYS A 548 -25.87 24.96 19.95
C LYS A 548 -24.71 24.10 20.45
N GLU A 549 -24.71 22.82 20.10
CA GLU A 549 -23.81 21.81 20.66
C GLU A 549 -22.67 21.43 19.72
N ALA A 550 -22.84 21.57 18.40
CA ALA A 550 -21.82 21.16 17.45
C ALA A 550 -20.90 22.34 17.12
N SER A 551 -19.58 22.10 17.12
CA SER A 551 -18.58 22.95 16.46
C SER A 551 -18.68 22.92 14.93
N ILE A 552 -19.84 22.52 14.39
CA ILE A 552 -20.09 22.20 12.99
C ILE A 552 -21.21 23.12 12.51
N ALA A 553 -20.86 24.02 11.59
CA ALA A 553 -21.84 24.92 11.00
C ALA A 553 -22.82 24.13 10.12
N PRO A 554 -24.13 24.42 10.19
CA PRO A 554 -25.09 23.96 9.19
C PRO A 554 -24.64 24.29 7.76
N ASP A 555 -24.78 23.33 6.86
CA ASP A 555 -24.49 23.49 5.43
C ASP A 555 -25.77 23.63 4.60
N GLU A 556 -25.64 23.88 3.29
CA GLU A 556 -26.77 24.03 2.38
C GLU A 556 -27.73 22.82 2.43
N ILE A 557 -27.17 21.61 2.61
CA ILE A 557 -27.95 20.37 2.69
C ILE A 557 -28.76 20.32 3.99
N THR A 558 -28.22 20.82 5.10
CA THR A 558 -28.93 20.96 6.38
C THR A 558 -30.19 21.80 6.20
N PHE A 559 -30.07 22.99 5.59
CA PHE A 559 -31.21 23.88 5.41
C PHE A 559 -32.29 23.28 4.51
N VAL A 560 -31.89 22.63 3.40
CA VAL A 560 -32.84 21.91 2.53
C VAL A 560 -33.58 20.82 3.30
N GLY A 561 -32.87 20.05 4.13
CA GLY A 561 -33.46 19.00 4.97
C GLY A 561 -34.50 19.53 5.96
N VAL A 562 -34.17 20.61 6.68
CA VAL A 562 -35.08 21.22 7.67
C VAL A 562 -36.28 21.87 6.98
N LEU A 563 -36.07 22.59 5.87
CA LEU A 563 -37.16 23.20 5.10
C LEU A 563 -38.12 22.14 4.54
N SER A 564 -37.59 21.01 4.06
CA SER A 564 -38.41 19.87 3.66
C SER A 564 -39.23 19.31 4.84
N ALA A 565 -38.63 19.21 6.03
CA ALA A 565 -39.32 18.76 7.23
C ALA A 565 -40.47 19.70 7.63
N CYS A 566 -40.22 21.02 7.61
CA CYS A 566 -41.23 22.03 7.90
C CYS A 566 -42.35 22.02 6.86
N SER A 567 -42.01 21.88 5.58
CA SER A 567 -42.99 21.78 4.48
C SER A 567 -43.89 20.56 4.63
N HIS A 568 -43.31 19.38 4.86
CA HIS A 568 -44.08 18.14 5.07
C HIS A 568 -44.97 18.17 6.32
N SER A 569 -44.62 19.00 7.32
CA SER A 569 -45.33 19.09 8.60
C SER A 569 -46.21 20.34 8.72
N GLY A 570 -46.29 21.19 7.68
CA GLY A 570 -47.09 22.42 7.68
C GLY A 570 -46.59 23.53 8.64
N LEU A 571 -45.32 23.52 9.02
CA LEU A 571 -44.74 24.45 10.01
C LEU A 571 -44.27 25.77 9.37
N ILE A 572 -45.21 26.55 8.83
CA ILE A 572 -44.91 27.79 8.05
C ILE A 572 -44.12 28.82 8.87
N ASP A 573 -44.49 29.06 10.13
CA ASP A 573 -43.80 30.05 10.97
C ASP A 573 -42.32 29.71 11.21
N GLN A 574 -42.00 28.42 11.23
CA GLN A 574 -40.62 27.96 11.41
C GLN A 574 -39.82 28.02 10.11
N ILE A 575 -40.47 27.92 8.94
CA ILE A 575 -39.81 28.11 7.63
C ILE A 575 -39.17 29.51 7.57
N CYS A 576 -39.90 30.55 7.97
CA CYS A 576 -39.39 31.91 7.98
C CYS A 576 -38.12 32.03 8.86
N LYS A 577 -38.15 31.48 10.08
CA LYS A 577 -37.00 31.52 11.01
C LYS A 577 -35.77 30.78 10.47
N VAL A 578 -35.98 29.64 9.82
CA VAL A 578 -34.89 28.84 9.22
C VAL A 578 -34.28 29.59 8.03
N LEU A 579 -35.11 30.25 7.20
CA LEU A 579 -34.62 31.09 6.10
C LEU A 579 -33.84 32.30 6.62
N ASP A 580 -34.33 32.99 7.66
CA ASP A 580 -33.61 34.10 8.28
C ASP A 580 -32.23 33.66 8.81
N SER A 581 -32.15 32.46 9.41
CA SER A 581 -30.88 31.86 9.85
C SER A 581 -29.92 31.56 8.69
N LEU A 582 -30.44 31.09 7.54
CA LEU A 582 -29.65 30.87 6.33
C LEU A 582 -29.12 32.19 5.76
N TYR A 583 -29.97 33.22 5.68
CA TYR A 583 -29.59 34.55 5.23
C TYR A 583 -28.48 35.15 6.11
N ALA A 584 -28.60 35.03 7.44
CA ALA A 584 -27.58 35.50 8.37
C ALA A 584 -26.22 34.82 8.11
N GLN A 585 -26.19 33.50 7.90
CA GLN A 585 -24.95 32.77 7.59
C GLN A 585 -24.33 33.18 6.24
N MET A 586 -25.14 33.29 5.18
CA MET A 586 -24.65 33.71 3.86
C MET A 586 -24.04 35.12 3.87
N THR A 587 -24.63 36.01 4.67
CA THR A 587 -24.14 37.40 4.83
C THR A 587 -22.80 37.43 5.56
N VAL A 588 -22.61 36.60 6.59
CA VAL A 588 -21.34 36.44 7.31
C VAL A 588 -20.26 35.81 6.42
N ALA A 589 -20.64 34.92 5.49
CA ALA A 589 -19.73 34.29 4.54
C ALA A 589 -19.37 35.16 3.32
N GLY A 590 -19.85 36.41 3.24
CA GLY A 590 -19.48 37.38 2.20
C GLY A 590 -20.22 37.23 0.87
N TYR A 591 -21.27 36.39 0.81
CA TYR A 591 -22.11 36.26 -0.38
C TYR A 591 -23.20 37.34 -0.39
N LYS A 592 -23.36 38.04 -1.52
CA LYS A 592 -24.50 38.95 -1.75
C LYS A 592 -25.70 38.16 -2.28
N PRO A 593 -26.84 38.08 -1.58
CA PRO A 593 -28.01 37.35 -2.06
C PRO A 593 -28.66 38.07 -3.26
N VAL A 594 -29.02 37.33 -4.31
CA VAL A 594 -29.78 37.83 -5.49
C VAL A 594 -31.28 37.49 -5.40
N LEU A 595 -31.76 36.88 -4.31
CA LEU A 595 -33.17 36.54 -4.13
C LEU A 595 -33.86 37.47 -3.15
N VAL A 596 -34.09 38.71 -3.59
CA VAL A 596 -35.11 39.63 -3.06
C VAL A 596 -36.07 39.92 -4.21
N SER A 597 -37.04 39.03 -4.44
CA SER A 597 -38.20 39.34 -5.30
C SER A 597 -39.42 38.42 -5.13
N LEU A 598 -39.37 37.38 -4.27
CA LEU A 598 -40.51 36.49 -4.06
C LEU A 598 -41.23 36.66 -2.71
N TYR A 599 -40.75 37.55 -1.83
CA TYR A 599 -41.38 37.81 -0.53
C TYR A 599 -42.25 39.09 -0.47
N GLU A 600 -42.43 39.80 -1.60
CA GLU A 600 -43.26 41.01 -1.67
C GLU A 600 -44.59 40.85 -2.43
N CYS A 601 -45.03 39.63 -2.73
CA CYS A 601 -46.38 39.42 -3.29
C CYS A 601 -47.21 38.46 -2.42
N GLY A 602 -47.97 39.08 -1.50
CA GLY A 602 -49.38 38.75 -1.20
C GLY A 602 -49.69 37.40 -0.58
#